data_AF-A0A7W0RJI8-F1
#
_entry.id   AF-A0A7W0RJI8-F1
#
_cell.length_a   1.000
_cell.length_b   1.000
_cell.length_c   1.000
_cell.angle_alpha   90.00
_cell.angle_beta   90.00
_cell.angle_gamma   90.00
#
_symmetry.space_group_name_H-M   'P 1'
#
loop_
_entity.id
_entity.type
_entity.pdbx_description
1 polymer ?
#
loop_
_entity_poly.entity_id
_entity_poly.type
_entity_poly.pdbx_seq_one_letter_code
_entity_poly.pdbx_strand_id
1 'polypeptide(L)'
;MKPNIFVRDRRIYCGRPNSRNTVGWGQLPGNLLGWTCYWWNARQHMVEADMRLDPGTRTVLRYPPNCRNKFDLQSLATHEWGHAYGLLHPPRGHARLTMARLLPPCSKAPRTLGLGDWRGMRKLYGLR
;
A
#
# COMPACT_ATOMS: atom_id res chain seq x y z
N MET A 1 1.21 -17.69 -5.62
CA MET A 1 0.00 -17.76 -4.77
C MET A 1 -0.79 -16.45 -4.92
N LYS A 2 -2.12 -16.48 -4.77
CA LYS A 2 -2.99 -15.31 -4.98
C LYS A 2 -3.34 -14.67 -3.63
N PRO A 3 -3.26 -13.33 -3.48
CA PRO A 3 -3.71 -12.64 -2.27
C PRO A 3 -5.18 -12.91 -1.98
N ASN A 4 -5.52 -13.12 -0.70
CA ASN A 4 -6.85 -13.37 -0.16
C ASN A 4 -7.70 -12.09 -0.09
N ILE A 5 -7.80 -11.44 -1.25
CA ILE A 5 -8.50 -10.20 -1.50
C ILE A 5 -9.55 -10.46 -2.57
N PHE A 6 -10.80 -10.13 -2.30
CA PHE A 6 -11.91 -10.35 -3.21
C PHE A 6 -12.48 -9.02 -3.70
N VAL A 7 -12.82 -8.96 -4.98
CA VAL A 7 -13.54 -7.84 -5.57
C VAL A 7 -14.94 -8.33 -5.94
N ARG A 8 -15.98 -7.72 -5.38
CA ARG A 8 -17.40 -7.98 -5.70
C ARG A 8 -18.14 -6.66 -5.76
N ASP A 9 -18.94 -6.44 -6.79
CA ASP A 9 -19.72 -5.21 -6.99
C ASP A 9 -18.89 -3.92 -6.84
N ARG A 10 -17.69 -3.91 -7.43
CA ARG A 10 -16.70 -2.82 -7.35
C ARG A 10 -16.22 -2.48 -5.93
N ARG A 11 -16.44 -3.35 -4.94
CA ARG A 11 -15.93 -3.24 -3.57
C ARG A 11 -14.88 -4.30 -3.28
N ILE A 12 -13.98 -3.99 -2.34
CA ILE A 12 -12.91 -4.88 -1.91
C ILE A 12 -13.30 -5.51 -0.57
N TYR A 13 -13.06 -6.82 -0.44
CA TYR A 13 -13.25 -7.58 0.78
C TYR A 13 -11.97 -8.34 1.12
N CYS A 14 -11.59 -8.30 2.39
CA CYS A 14 -10.52 -9.13 2.92
C CYS A 14 -11.07 -10.52 3.27
N GLY A 15 -10.37 -11.57 2.87
CA GLY A 15 -10.67 -12.93 3.29
C GLY A 15 -10.33 -13.19 4.75
N ARG A 16 -10.30 -14.48 5.13
CA ARG A 16 -9.78 -14.93 6.43
C ARG A 16 -8.26 -15.12 6.35
N PRO A 17 -7.51 -14.93 7.45
CA PRO A 17 -6.08 -15.25 7.44
C PRO A 17 -5.88 -16.73 7.11
N ASN A 18 -4.86 -17.05 6.31
CA ASN A 18 -4.54 -18.41 5.84
C ASN A 18 -3.13 -18.87 6.19
N SER A 19 -2.50 -18.21 7.16
CA SER A 19 -1.14 -18.41 7.65
C SER A 19 -0.06 -18.11 6.61
N ARG A 20 -0.34 -17.23 5.64
CA ARG A 20 0.62 -16.83 4.61
C ARG A 20 0.49 -15.34 4.32
N ASN A 21 1.64 -14.68 4.15
CA ASN A 21 1.69 -13.33 3.61
C ASN A 21 1.91 -13.41 2.10
N THR A 22 1.00 -12.83 1.32
CA THR A 22 1.03 -12.90 -0.14
C THR A 22 0.99 -11.52 -0.77
N VAL A 23 2.03 -11.18 -1.53
CA VAL A 23 2.00 -10.06 -2.47
C VAL A 23 1.72 -10.61 -3.86
N GLY A 24 0.76 -10.04 -4.57
CA GLY A 24 0.45 -10.49 -5.92
C GLY A 24 -0.32 -9.47 -6.75
N TRP A 25 -0.41 -9.77 -8.04
CA TRP A 25 -1.12 -8.93 -9.00
C TRP A 25 -2.59 -9.34 -9.12
N GLY A 26 -3.44 -8.38 -9.43
CA GLY A 26 -4.84 -8.63 -9.79
C GLY A 26 -5.64 -7.35 -9.94
N GLN A 27 -6.67 -7.38 -10.79
CA GLN A 27 -7.50 -6.21 -11.05
C GLN A 27 -8.14 -5.66 -9.77
N LEU A 28 -8.11 -4.34 -9.63
CA LEU A 28 -8.79 -3.60 -8.58
C LEU A 28 -9.86 -2.67 -9.19
N PRO A 29 -10.94 -2.37 -8.45
CA PRO A 29 -12.00 -1.52 -8.96
C PRO A 29 -11.58 -0.04 -9.05
N GLY A 30 -12.09 0.65 -10.07
CA GLY A 30 -11.95 2.10 -10.21
C GLY A 30 -10.52 2.54 -10.49
N ASN A 31 -10.00 3.45 -9.66
CA ASN A 31 -8.67 4.05 -9.79
C ASN A 31 -7.67 3.55 -8.74
N LEU A 32 -8.00 2.47 -8.03
CA LEU A 32 -7.11 1.89 -7.04
C LEU A 32 -5.90 1.26 -7.73
N LEU A 33 -4.72 1.55 -7.20
CA LEU A 33 -3.44 1.03 -7.70
C LEU A 33 -2.97 -0.17 -6.87
N GLY A 34 -3.34 -0.21 -5.60
CA GLY A 34 -2.98 -1.25 -4.64
C GLY A 34 -4.03 -1.35 -3.54
N TRP A 35 -3.99 -2.47 -2.81
CA TRP A 35 -4.76 -2.68 -1.61
C TRP A 35 -4.08 -3.69 -0.71
N THR A 36 -4.11 -3.44 0.61
CA THR A 36 -3.59 -4.35 1.63
C THR A 36 -4.70 -4.77 2.59
N CYS A 37 -4.84 -6.07 2.77
CA CYS A 37 -5.62 -6.67 3.84
C CYS A 37 -4.64 -7.14 4.92
N TYR A 38 -4.98 -6.92 6.18
CA TYR A 38 -4.17 -7.35 7.31
C TYR A 38 -5.08 -7.81 8.46
N TRP A 39 -4.58 -8.74 9.26
CA TRP A 39 -5.35 -9.40 10.31
C TRP A 39 -4.64 -9.33 11.65
N TRP A 40 -5.44 -9.25 12.71
CA TRP A 40 -5.00 -9.17 14.09
C TRP A 40 -5.45 -10.41 14.85
N ASN A 41 -4.63 -10.89 15.78
CA ASN A 41 -5.03 -11.91 16.73
C ASN A 41 -5.75 -11.30 17.95
N ALA A 42 -6.24 -12.15 18.85
CA ALA A 42 -6.92 -11.73 20.08
C ALA A 42 -6.04 -10.89 21.03
N ARG A 43 -4.71 -10.93 20.87
CA ARG A 43 -3.75 -10.14 21.64
C ARG A 43 -3.39 -8.80 20.97
N GLN A 44 -4.13 -8.40 19.94
CA GLN A 44 -3.87 -7.18 19.17
C GLN A 44 -2.47 -7.15 18.53
N HIS A 45 -1.95 -8.30 18.11
CA HIS A 45 -0.79 -8.35 17.24
C HIS A 45 -1.23 -8.60 15.80
N MET A 46 -0.67 -7.84 14.86
CA MET A 46 -0.82 -8.13 13.45
C MET A 46 -0.09 -9.43 13.13
N VAL A 47 -0.78 -10.38 12.52
CA VAL A 47 -0.27 -11.75 12.31
C VAL A 47 -0.11 -12.12 10.84
N GLU A 48 -0.82 -11.43 9.95
CA GLU A 48 -0.81 -11.72 8.52
C GLU A 48 -1.20 -10.46 7.74
N ALA A 49 -0.64 -10.32 6.55
CA ALA A 49 -1.02 -9.32 5.57
C ALA A 49 -0.90 -9.85 4.14
N ASP A 50 -1.89 -9.51 3.33
CA ASP A 50 -1.95 -9.79 1.90
C ASP A 50 -2.06 -8.48 1.12
N MET A 51 -1.35 -8.39 0.00
CA MET A 51 -1.29 -7.20 -0.84
C MET A 51 -1.64 -7.55 -2.28
N ARG A 52 -2.60 -6.82 -2.85
CA ARG A 52 -2.91 -6.87 -4.28
C ARG A 52 -2.50 -5.57 -4.94
N LEU A 53 -1.68 -5.68 -5.98
CA LEU A 53 -1.31 -4.57 -6.85
C LEU A 53 -2.08 -4.69 -8.17
N ASP A 54 -2.62 -3.56 -8.65
CA ASP A 54 -3.32 -3.52 -9.93
C ASP A 54 -2.31 -3.64 -11.09
N PRO A 55 -2.52 -4.57 -12.05
CA PRO A 55 -1.60 -4.78 -13.17
C PRO A 55 -1.79 -3.78 -14.31
N GLY A 56 -2.67 -2.78 -14.17
CA GLY A 56 -2.93 -1.77 -15.18
C GLY A 56 -1.69 -0.96 -15.56
N THR A 57 -1.75 -0.30 -16.72
CA THR A 57 -0.59 0.39 -17.31
C THR A 57 -0.20 1.71 -16.64
N ARG A 58 -0.85 2.06 -15.53
CA ARG A 58 -0.66 3.34 -14.83
C ARG A 58 0.56 3.32 -13.93
N THR A 59 0.95 2.17 -13.41
CA THR A 59 2.13 2.00 -12.56
C THR A 59 3.36 1.72 -13.43
N VAL A 60 4.49 2.35 -13.10
CA VAL A 60 5.73 2.22 -13.87
C VAL A 60 6.93 2.15 -12.94
N LEU A 61 7.99 1.47 -13.37
CA LEU A 61 9.29 1.43 -12.69
C LEU A 61 10.14 2.67 -12.98
N ARG A 62 9.96 3.26 -14.16
CA ARG A 62 10.64 4.48 -14.62
C ARG A 62 9.64 5.38 -15.32
N TYR A 63 9.69 6.67 -15.02
CA TYR A 63 8.87 7.65 -15.71
C TYR A 63 9.38 7.91 -17.12
N PRO A 64 8.47 8.05 -18.10
CA PRO A 64 8.84 8.51 -19.43
C PRO A 64 9.22 10.00 -19.40
N PRO A 65 9.99 10.51 -20.38
CA PRO A 65 10.45 11.91 -20.42
C PRO A 65 9.35 12.97 -20.28
N ASN A 66 8.15 12.70 -20.80
CA ASN A 66 6.96 13.56 -20.68
C ASN A 66 5.90 12.90 -19.81
N CYS A 67 6.26 12.57 -18.57
CA CYS A 67 5.37 11.83 -17.67
C CYS A 67 4.02 12.51 -17.48
N ARG A 68 2.95 11.74 -17.74
CA ARG A 68 1.56 12.13 -17.47
C ARG A 68 0.82 10.94 -16.89
N ASN A 69 0.13 11.17 -15.77
CA ASN A 69 -0.76 10.18 -15.13
C ASN A 69 -0.11 8.79 -14.93
N LYS A 70 1.19 8.75 -14.64
CA LYS A 70 1.91 7.53 -14.25
C LYS A 70 2.29 7.58 -12.77
N PHE A 71 2.26 6.45 -12.12
CA PHE A 71 2.52 6.30 -10.69
C PHE A 71 3.73 5.40 -10.49
N ASP A 72 4.55 5.72 -9.51
CA ASP A 72 5.78 4.98 -9.26
C ASP A 72 5.44 3.65 -8.55
N LEU A 73 5.81 2.52 -9.15
CA LEU A 73 5.52 1.20 -8.59
C LEU A 73 6.22 0.99 -7.24
N GLN A 74 7.44 1.51 -7.08
CA GLN A 74 8.15 1.40 -5.80
C GLN A 74 7.41 2.17 -4.70
N SER A 75 7.01 3.41 -4.95
CA SER A 75 6.21 4.22 -4.01
C SER A 75 4.90 3.52 -3.63
N LEU A 76 4.20 2.94 -4.60
CA LEU A 76 2.99 2.15 -4.37
C LEU A 76 3.26 0.94 -3.47
N ALA A 77 4.24 0.11 -3.82
CA ALA A 77 4.54 -1.07 -3.04
C ALA A 77 4.95 -0.70 -1.60
N THR A 78 5.76 0.36 -1.42
CA THR A 78 6.17 0.83 -0.08
C THR A 78 4.97 1.35 0.73
N HIS A 79 4.01 2.04 0.09
CA HIS A 79 2.75 2.44 0.73
C HIS A 79 1.98 1.25 1.28
N GLU A 80 1.76 0.25 0.43
CA GLU A 80 1.02 -0.96 0.81
C GLU A 80 1.77 -1.76 1.89
N TRP A 81 3.11 -1.82 1.83
CA TRP A 81 3.91 -2.39 2.90
C TRP A 81 3.71 -1.65 4.22
N GLY A 82 3.59 -0.32 4.21
CA GLY A 82 3.30 0.43 5.43
C GLY A 82 2.00 -0.02 6.10
N HIS A 83 0.95 -0.31 5.33
CA HIS A 83 -0.28 -0.93 5.86
C HIS A 83 -0.03 -2.32 6.46
N ALA A 84 0.78 -3.16 5.78
CA ALA A 84 1.18 -4.47 6.29
C ALA A 84 2.06 -4.40 7.55
N TYR A 85 2.62 -3.23 7.87
CA TYR A 85 3.31 -2.93 9.14
C TYR A 85 2.44 -2.11 10.10
N GLY A 86 1.14 -1.94 9.83
CA GLY A 86 0.20 -1.27 10.73
C GLY A 86 0.19 0.25 10.67
N LEU A 87 0.86 0.87 9.71
CA LEU A 87 0.69 2.30 9.46
C LEU A 87 -0.68 2.60 8.84
N LEU A 88 -1.26 3.70 9.26
CA LEU A 88 -2.47 4.27 8.67
C LEU A 88 -2.13 5.49 7.81
N HIS A 89 -3.08 5.92 6.98
CA HIS A 89 -2.92 7.17 6.23
C HIS A 89 -2.78 8.37 7.18
N PRO A 90 -1.91 9.35 6.87
CA PRO A 90 -1.83 10.60 7.60
C PRO A 90 -3.06 11.47 7.31
N PRO A 91 -3.26 12.56 8.06
CA PRO A 91 -4.21 13.61 7.71
C PRO A 91 -3.96 14.19 6.30
N ARG A 92 -4.94 14.95 5.79
CA ARG A 92 -4.81 15.64 4.49
C ARG A 92 -3.64 16.64 4.52
N GLY A 93 -3.09 16.95 3.35
CA GLY A 93 -1.98 17.90 3.18
C GLY A 93 -0.58 17.27 3.14
N HIS A 94 -0.47 15.95 3.31
CA HIS A 94 0.81 15.25 3.36
C HIS A 94 1.10 14.36 2.12
N ALA A 95 0.82 14.88 0.91
CA ALA A 95 0.90 14.11 -0.34
C ALA A 95 2.29 13.55 -0.71
N ARG A 96 3.34 13.97 0.00
CA ARG A 96 4.72 13.50 -0.20
C ARG A 96 5.13 12.37 0.74
N LEU A 97 4.32 12.06 1.76
CA LEU A 97 4.57 10.95 2.67
C LEU A 97 4.30 9.61 1.97
N THR A 98 5.02 8.57 2.38
CA THR A 98 4.82 7.21 1.88
C THR A 98 3.37 6.76 2.10
N MET A 99 2.81 7.04 3.28
CA MET A 99 1.44 6.64 3.62
C MET A 99 0.36 7.60 3.12
N ALA A 100 0.68 8.58 2.27
CA ALA A 100 -0.33 9.46 1.69
C ALA A 100 -1.42 8.66 0.95
N ARG A 101 -2.70 8.98 1.20
CA ARG A 101 -3.84 8.28 0.59
C ARG A 101 -3.82 8.26 -0.94
N LEU A 102 -3.26 9.30 -1.55
CA LEU A 102 -3.15 9.44 -2.99
C LEU A 102 -1.69 9.56 -3.36
N LEU A 103 -1.22 8.69 -4.26
CA LEU A 103 0.10 8.86 -4.85
C LEU A 103 0.09 10.06 -5.81
N PRO A 104 1.03 10.99 -5.68
CA PRO A 104 1.19 12.06 -6.65
C PRO A 104 1.62 11.48 -8.01
N PRO A 105 0.96 11.84 -9.12
CA PRO A 105 1.38 11.39 -10.45
C PRO A 105 2.78 11.94 -10.75
N CYS A 106 3.61 11.13 -11.40
CA CYS A 106 4.93 11.51 -11.90
C CYS A 106 5.90 12.02 -10.81
N SER A 107 5.75 11.54 -9.58
CA SER A 107 6.61 11.89 -8.44
C SER A 107 7.11 10.66 -7.69
N LYS A 108 8.41 10.66 -7.37
CA LYS A 108 9.07 9.66 -6.52
C LYS A 108 9.13 10.07 -5.06
N ALA A 109 8.53 11.20 -4.68
CA ALA A 109 8.61 11.71 -3.30
C ALA A 109 8.18 10.67 -2.23
N PRO A 110 7.13 9.84 -2.44
CA PRO A 110 6.71 8.86 -1.44
C PRO A 110 7.64 7.64 -1.30
N ARG A 111 8.72 7.52 -2.11
CA ARG A 111 9.71 6.45 -1.96
C ARG A 111 10.47 6.53 -0.65
N THR A 112 10.67 7.74 -0.13
CA THR A 112 11.41 7.94 1.11
C THR A 112 10.44 7.96 2.29
N LEU A 113 10.80 7.25 3.36
CA LEU A 113 10.04 7.27 4.60
C LEU A 113 10.06 8.68 5.18
N GLY A 114 8.98 9.43 5.00
CA GLY A 114 8.88 10.81 5.49
C GLY A 114 8.80 10.85 7.01
N LEU A 115 9.03 12.02 7.60
CA LEU A 115 9.08 12.16 9.07
C LEU A 115 7.83 11.64 9.78
N GLY A 116 6.64 11.82 9.17
CA GLY A 116 5.38 11.27 9.70
C GLY A 116 5.35 9.75 9.69
N ASP A 117 5.73 9.14 8.56
CA ASP A 117 5.80 7.68 8.40
C ASP A 117 6.83 7.08 9.38
N TRP A 118 8.01 7.69 9.50
CA TRP A 118 9.05 7.29 10.45
C TRP A 118 8.61 7.37 11.90
N ARG A 119 7.94 8.47 12.30
CA ARG A 119 7.37 8.61 13.65
C ARG A 119 6.33 7.52 13.93
N GLY A 120 5.53 7.15 12.93
CA GLY A 120 4.59 6.04 13.00
C GLY A 120 5.28 4.70 13.24
N MET A 121 6.28 4.36 12.42
CA MET A 121 7.05 3.12 12.58
C MET A 121 7.74 3.06 13.94
N ARG A 122 8.35 4.17 14.37
CA ARG A 122 8.98 4.27 15.69
C ARG A 122 7.99 4.06 16.84
N LYS A 123 6.75 4.55 16.70
CA LYS A 123 5.71 4.35 17.72
C LYS A 123 5.29 2.88 17.81
N LEU A 124 5.27 2.15 16.70
CA LEU A 124 4.86 0.74 16.64
C LEU A 124 5.98 -0.22 17.05
N TYR A 125 7.23 0.08 16.67
CA TYR A 125 8.33 -0.88 16.75
C TYR A 125 9.57 -0.37 17.51
N GLY A 126 9.57 0.87 18.00
CA GLY A 126 10.71 1.48 18.69
C GLY A 126 11.78 2.04 17.74
N LEU A 127 12.89 2.50 18.33
CA LEU A 127 14.11 2.84 17.61
C LEU A 127 14.98 1.58 17.48
N ARG A 128 15.58 1.39 16.31
CA ARG A 128 16.72 0.49 16.11
C ARG A 128 17.98 1.32 15.98
#